data_AF-A0A971NIG6-F1
#
_entry.id   AF-A0A971NIG6-F1
#
_cell.length_a   1.000
_cell.length_b   1.000
_cell.length_c   1.000
_cell.angle_alpha   90.00
_cell.angle_beta   90.00
_cell.angle_gamma   90.00
#
_symmetry.space_group_name_H-M   'P 1'
#
loop_
_entity.id
_entity.type
_entity.pdbx_description
1 polymer ?
#
loop_
_entity_poly.entity_id
_entity_poly.type
_entity_poly.pdbx_seq_one_letter_code
_entity_poly.pdbx_strand_id
1 'polypeptide(L)'
;ELVKDVKKYKKSLFIVGDGAKLCYNILGNFEFGAELAPEPLRFQSAWGVCMAAADKAAQSVHELLPVYLRLSQAERERQERVFDRNNL
;
A
#
# COMPACT_ATOMS: atom_id res chain seq x y z
N GLU A 1 5.62 7.57 -11.78
CA GLU A 1 6.60 6.74 -11.04
C GLU A 1 6.31 5.25 -11.20
N LEU A 2 5.09 4.80 -10.87
CA LEU A 2 4.66 3.40 -10.98
C LEU A 2 5.07 2.67 -12.29
N VAL A 3 4.79 3.25 -13.47
CA VAL A 3 5.18 2.65 -14.77
C VAL A 3 6.69 2.43 -14.89
N LYS A 4 7.51 3.36 -14.38
CA LYS A 4 8.98 3.25 -14.42
C LYS A 4 9.48 2.13 -13.51
N ASP A 5 8.86 1.96 -12.34
CA ASP A 5 9.20 0.88 -11.42
C ASP A 5 8.76 -0.48 -11.94
N VAL A 6 7.57 -0.55 -12.51
CA VAL A 6 7.04 -1.74 -13.16
C VAL A 6 7.92 -2.20 -14.33
N LYS A 7 8.44 -1.27 -15.14
CA LYS A 7 9.38 -1.57 -16.25
C LYS A 7 10.64 -2.34 -15.82
N LYS A 8 11.02 -2.31 -14.54
CA LYS A 8 12.17 -3.06 -14.02
C LYS A 8 11.90 -4.57 -13.96
N TYR A 9 10.62 -4.97 -13.92
CA TYR A 9 10.22 -6.36 -13.84
C TYR A 9 9.86 -6.91 -15.23
N LYS A 10 10.51 -8.02 -15.63
CA LYS A 10 10.30 -8.68 -16.92
C LYS A 10 9.19 -9.75 -16.91
N LYS A 11 8.40 -9.82 -15.83
CA LYS A 11 7.35 -10.83 -15.62
C LYS A 11 5.98 -10.18 -15.64
N SER A 12 4.96 -10.99 -15.94
CA SER A 12 3.56 -10.61 -15.74
C SER A 12 3.30 -10.22 -14.28
N LEU A 13 2.37 -9.29 -14.08
CA LEU A 13 2.08 -8.67 -12.80
C LEU A 13 0.64 -8.96 -12.40
N PHE A 14 0.44 -9.45 -11.19
CA PHE A 14 -0.88 -9.45 -10.57
C PHE A 14 -1.12 -8.14 -9.85
N ILE A 15 -2.21 -7.46 -10.20
CA ILE A 15 -2.63 -6.22 -9.57
C ILE A 15 -3.70 -6.52 -8.51
N VAL A 16 -3.39 -6.18 -7.25
CA VAL A 16 -4.21 -6.43 -6.05
C VAL A 16 -4.38 -5.15 -5.23
N GLY A 17 -5.31 -5.17 -4.27
CA GLY A 17 -5.66 -4.04 -3.41
C GLY A 17 -6.90 -3.27 -3.87
N ASP A 18 -7.27 -2.26 -3.09
CA ASP A 18 -8.35 -1.31 -3.35
C ASP A 18 -8.09 -0.47 -4.62
N GLY A 19 -6.84 -0.05 -4.82
CA GLY A 19 -6.39 0.66 -6.02
C GLY A 19 -6.26 -0.21 -7.28
N ALA A 20 -6.50 -1.53 -7.21
CA ALA A 20 -6.09 -2.46 -8.26
C ALA A 20 -6.73 -2.16 -9.62
N LYS A 21 -8.04 -1.90 -9.63
CA LYS A 21 -8.79 -1.63 -10.86
C LYS A 21 -8.33 -0.32 -11.52
N LEU A 22 -8.04 0.70 -10.71
CA LEU A 22 -7.52 1.98 -11.19
C LEU A 22 -6.13 1.78 -11.81
N CYS A 23 -5.23 1.08 -11.12
CA CYS A 23 -3.89 0.78 -11.63
C CYS A 23 -3.93 -0.04 -12.91
N TYR A 24 -4.75 -1.09 -12.96
CA TYR A 24 -4.91 -1.94 -14.15
C TYR A 24 -5.37 -1.12 -15.38
N ASN A 25 -6.38 -0.26 -15.21
CA ASN A 25 -6.88 0.59 -16.29
C ASN A 25 -5.84 1.60 -16.78
N ILE A 26 -4.98 2.10 -15.89
CA ILE A 26 -3.91 3.05 -16.23
C ILE A 26 -2.72 2.35 -16.90
N LEU A 27 -2.33 1.18 -16.39
CA LEU A 27 -1.16 0.46 -16.89
C LEU A 27 -1.40 -0.17 -18.26
N GLY A 28 -2.65 -0.55 -18.57
CA GLY A 28 -3.06 -1.08 -19.87
C GLY A 28 -2.45 -2.46 -20.20
N ASN A 29 -3.25 -3.33 -20.81
CA ASN A 29 -2.94 -4.77 -20.97
C ASN A 29 -1.63 -5.13 -21.70
N PHE A 30 -1.02 -4.24 -22.47
CA PHE A 30 -0.10 -4.64 -23.54
C PHE A 30 1.40 -4.42 -23.27
N GLU A 31 1.83 -3.45 -22.45
CA GLU A 31 3.28 -3.25 -22.22
C GLU A 31 3.88 -4.20 -21.18
N PHE A 32 3.08 -4.70 -20.22
CA PHE A 32 3.60 -5.40 -19.03
C PHE A 32 2.99 -6.78 -18.76
N GLY A 33 1.98 -7.20 -19.53
CA GLY A 33 1.21 -8.41 -19.20
C GLY A 33 0.61 -8.31 -17.79
N ALA A 34 0.04 -7.16 -17.44
CA ALA A 34 -0.59 -6.95 -16.15
C ALA A 34 -1.98 -7.60 -16.12
N GLU A 35 -2.26 -8.36 -15.07
CA GLU A 35 -3.51 -9.06 -14.85
C GLU A 35 -4.17 -8.52 -13.58
N LEU A 36 -5.45 -8.18 -13.68
CA LEU A 36 -6.23 -7.86 -12.50
C LEU A 36 -6.54 -9.18 -11.77
N ALA A 37 -6.10 -9.30 -10.50
CA ALA A 37 -6.33 -10.51 -9.73
C ALA A 37 -7.84 -10.85 -9.63
N PRO A 38 -8.23 -12.13 -9.60
CA PRO A 38 -9.61 -12.54 -9.34
C PRO A 38 -10.14 -11.90 -8.08
N GLU A 39 -11.42 -11.53 -8.07
CA GLU A 39 -12.02 -10.76 -6.98
C GLU A 39 -11.82 -11.39 -5.57
N PRO A 40 -11.96 -12.72 -5.38
CA PRO A 40 -11.68 -13.35 -4.08
C PRO A 40 -10.22 -13.24 -3.60
N LEU A 41 -9.27 -13.02 -4.51
CA LEU A 41 -7.84 -12.89 -4.22
C LEU A 41 -7.33 -11.45 -4.34
N ARG A 42 -8.22 -10.51 -4.69
CA ARG A 42 -7.84 -9.11 -4.94
C ARG A 42 -7.59 -8.34 -3.64
N PHE A 43 -8.23 -8.76 -2.56
CA PHE A 43 -8.17 -8.08 -1.27
C PHE A 43 -7.50 -8.94 -0.21
N GLN A 44 -6.93 -8.28 0.79
CA GLN A 44 -6.40 -8.96 1.96
C GLN A 44 -7.50 -9.72 2.70
N SER A 45 -7.15 -10.92 3.18
CA SER A 45 -8.02 -11.75 4.01
C SER A 45 -7.33 -12.05 5.34
N ALA A 46 -8.12 -12.34 6.38
CA ALA A 46 -7.57 -12.72 7.68
C ALA A 46 -6.59 -13.90 7.57
N TRP A 47 -6.93 -14.90 6.73
CA TRP A 47 -6.04 -16.03 6.45
C TRP A 47 -4.71 -15.60 5.84
N GLY A 48 -4.73 -14.74 4.83
CA GLY A 48 -3.51 -14.23 4.20
C GLY A 48 -2.63 -13.45 5.18
N VAL A 49 -3.25 -12.67 6.07
CA VAL A 49 -2.53 -11.96 7.14
C VAL A 49 -1.89 -12.94 8.12
N CYS A 50 -2.61 -13.98 8.57
CA CYS A 50 -2.06 -15.01 9.44
C CYS A 50 -0.88 -15.75 8.79
N MET A 51 -1.00 -16.10 7.51
CA MET A 51 0.08 -16.76 6.75
C MET A 51 1.31 -15.85 6.59
N ALA A 52 1.11 -14.56 6.34
CA ALA A 52 2.20 -13.58 6.25
C ALA A 52 2.89 -13.32 7.60
N ALA A 53 2.20 -13.57 8.71
CA ALA A 53 2.73 -13.45 10.07
C ALA A 53 3.37 -14.76 10.59
N ALA A 54 3.24 -15.88 9.88
CA ALA A 54 3.63 -17.20 10.38
C ALA A 54 5.12 -17.34 10.70
N ASP A 55 5.98 -16.55 10.05
CA ASP A 55 7.43 -16.51 10.25
C ASP A 55 7.89 -15.31 11.09
N LYS A 56 6.96 -14.52 11.65
CA LYS A 56 7.27 -13.32 12.42
C LYS A 56 7.37 -13.65 13.91
N ALA A 57 8.30 -13.00 14.59
CA ALA A 57 8.38 -13.06 16.04
C ALA A 57 7.15 -12.38 16.65
N ALA A 58 6.58 -13.00 17.71
CA ALA A 58 5.55 -12.35 18.50
C ALA A 58 6.10 -11.06 19.12
N GLN A 59 5.27 -10.02 19.16
CA GLN A 59 5.62 -8.71 19.70
C GLN A 59 4.64 -8.32 20.80
N SER A 60 5.07 -7.42 21.67
CA SER A 60 4.18 -6.83 22.66
C SER A 60 3.10 -5.99 21.99
N VAL A 61 1.91 -5.92 22.59
CA VAL A 61 0.81 -5.10 22.06
C VAL A 61 1.21 -3.62 21.96
N HIS A 62 2.12 -3.16 22.81
CA HIS A 62 2.62 -1.78 22.81
C HIS A 62 3.57 -1.48 21.64
N GLU A 63 4.16 -2.51 21.03
CA GLU A 63 5.08 -2.40 19.90
C GLU A 63 4.35 -2.46 18.55
N LEU A 64 3.08 -2.92 18.54
CA LEU A 64 2.23 -3.00 17.35
C LEU A 64 1.71 -1.61 16.95
N LEU A 65 2.60 -0.78 16.42
CA LEU A 65 2.26 0.55 15.92
C LEU A 65 1.76 0.48 14.46
N PRO A 66 0.77 1.31 14.08
CA PRO A 66 0.38 1.43 12.69
C PRO A 66 1.52 1.93 11.80
N VAL A 67 1.64 1.36 10.60
CA VAL A 67 2.59 1.82 9.58
C VAL A 67 1.85 2.72 8.59
N TYR A 68 2.08 4.02 8.67
CA TYR A 68 1.50 4.99 7.75
C TYR A 68 2.52 5.42 6.70
N LEU A 69 2.19 5.26 5.41
CA LEU A 69 3.03 5.73 4.30
C LEU A 69 3.05 7.27 4.17
N ARG A 70 2.04 7.92 4.73
CA ARG A 70 1.91 9.38 4.78
C ARG A 70 1.44 9.80 6.16
N LEU A 71 1.91 10.95 6.61
CA LEU A 71 1.47 11.54 7.87
C LEU A 71 -0.06 11.67 7.89
N SER A 72 -0.70 11.37 9.02
CA SER A 72 -2.14 11.49 9.11
C SER A 72 -2.58 12.95 8.88
N GLN A 73 -3.82 13.15 8.41
CA GLN A 73 -4.33 14.50 8.23
C GLN A 73 -4.32 15.28 9.55
N ALA A 74 -4.71 14.64 10.65
CA ALA A 74 -4.70 15.24 11.98
C ALA A 74 -3.29 15.69 12.42
N GLU A 75 -2.26 14.89 12.15
CA GLU A 75 -0.88 15.27 12.45
C GLU A 75 -0.38 16.40 11.55
N ARG A 76 -0.74 16.40 10.26
CA ARG A 76 -0.37 17.49 9.33
C ARG A 76 -0.98 18.81 9.78
N GLU A 77 -2.27 18.82 10.06
CA GLU A 77 -2.96 20.01 10.56
C GLU A 77 -2.42 20.46 11.93
N ARG A 78 -2.04 19.51 12.81
CA ARG A 78 -1.39 19.86 14.08
C ARG A 78 -0.04 20.53 13.85
N GLN A 79 0.77 20.01 12.93
CA GLN A 79 2.07 20.58 12.60
C GLN A 79 1.93 21.98 12.00
N GLU A 80 0.97 22.18 11.08
CA GLU A 80 0.64 23.48 10.51
C GLU A 80 0.28 24.49 11.61
N ARG A 81 -0.65 24.14 12.52
CA ARG A 81 -1.02 25.01 13.65
C ARG A 81 0.15 25.33 14.59
N VAL A 82 1.03 24.36 14.85
CA VAL A 82 2.20 24.57 15.72
C VAL A 82 3.24 25.45 15.02
N PHE A 83 3.45 25.25 13.72
CA PHE A 83 4.34 26.06 12.90
C PHE A 83 3.87 27.51 12.84
N ASP A 84 2.59 27.75 12.57
CA ASP A 84 2.01 29.09 12.53
C ASP A 84 2.14 29.80 13.88
N ARG A 85 1.90 29.08 14.99
CA ARG A 85 2.05 29.62 16.35
C ARG A 85 3.50 29.98 16.71
N ASN A 86 4.48 29.27 16.18
CA ASN A 86 5.89 29.51 16.48
C ASN A 86 6.52 30.61 15.60
N ASN A 87 5.82 31.02 14.54
CA ASN A 87 6.24 32.09 13.62
C ASN A 87 5.44 33.40 13.78
N LEU A 88 4.59 33.46 14.82
CA LEU A 88 3.91 34.66 15.33
C LEU A 88 4.63 35.16 16.58
#